data_AF-A0AB37UCF9-F1
#
_entry.id   AF-A0AB37UCF9-F1
#
_cell.length_a   1.000
_cell.length_b   1.000
_cell.length_c   1.000
_cell.angle_alpha   90.00
_cell.angle_beta   90.00
_cell.angle_gamma   90.00
#
_symmetry.space_group_name_H-M   'P 1'
#
loop_
_entity.id
_entity.type
_entity.pdbx_description
1 polymer ?
#
loop_
_entity_poly.entity_id
_entity_poly.type
_entity_poly.pdbx_seq_one_letter_code
_entity_poly.pdbx_strand_id
1 'polypeptide(L)'
;MGIFSGATLCQALLLLSLLNFPSNASQIWEGTGRVISGIGKGGSVELRLEIDGEVVTSLSGPPLHGIIQTTPDLNGTIETQTGTWYIERCGEELCVNLQQHHPKQTIFYRLMLKNP
;
A
#
# COMPACT_ATOMS: atom_id res chain seq x y z
N MET A 1 19.51 -26.97 55.78
CA MET A 1 19.65 -25.76 54.95
C MET A 1 20.28 -26.17 53.62
N GLY A 2 19.68 -25.76 52.50
CA GLY A 2 20.23 -26.00 51.17
C GLY A 2 19.16 -26.21 50.11
N ILE A 3 18.36 -25.18 49.85
CA ILE A 3 17.45 -25.14 48.69
C ILE A 3 18.29 -24.62 47.52
N PHE A 4 18.62 -25.49 46.57
CA PHE A 4 19.33 -25.11 45.34
C PHE A 4 18.37 -24.39 44.40
N SER A 5 18.74 -23.16 44.05
CA SER A 5 18.03 -22.26 43.14
C SER A 5 18.12 -22.77 41.70
N GLY A 6 16.97 -23.12 41.10
CA GLY A 6 16.86 -23.61 39.72
C GLY A 6 15.88 -22.81 38.86
N ALA A 7 15.72 -21.50 39.11
CA ALA A 7 14.61 -20.72 38.54
C ALA A 7 15.03 -19.50 37.70
N THR A 8 16.27 -19.41 37.20
CA THR A 8 16.74 -18.21 36.48
C THR A 8 16.93 -18.37 34.97
N LEU A 9 16.90 -19.58 34.42
CA LEU A 9 17.13 -19.80 32.98
C LEU A 9 15.86 -19.72 32.11
N CYS A 10 14.69 -20.07 32.64
CA CYS A 10 13.44 -20.07 31.87
C CYS A 10 12.89 -18.65 31.62
N GLN A 11 13.27 -17.69 32.47
CA GLN A 11 12.71 -16.34 32.45
C GLN A 11 13.40 -15.42 31.43
N ALA A 12 14.60 -15.78 30.95
CA ALA A 12 15.30 -15.02 29.90
C ALA A 12 14.79 -15.34 28.48
N LEU A 13 14.30 -16.56 28.23
CA LEU A 13 13.86 -17.00 26.90
C LEU A 13 12.48 -16.45 26.49
N LEU A 14 11.61 -16.14 27.46
CA LEU A 14 10.27 -15.57 27.21
C LEU A 14 10.29 -14.08 26.82
N LEU A 15 11.40 -13.37 27.03
CA LEU A 15 11.54 -11.95 26.70
C LEU A 15 11.95 -11.70 25.24
N LEU A 16 12.50 -12.69 24.53
CA LEU A 16 12.97 -12.55 23.15
C LEU A 16 11.88 -12.84 22.09
N SER A 17 10.70 -13.35 22.47
CA SER A 17 9.61 -13.64 21.54
C SER A 17 8.69 -12.46 21.25
N LEU A 18 8.87 -11.32 21.93
CA LEU A 18 7.96 -10.17 21.87
C LEU A 18 8.33 -9.07 20.85
N LEU A 19 9.38 -9.24 20.04
CA LEU A 19 9.91 -8.14 19.21
C LEU A 19 10.04 -8.44 17.70
N ASN A 20 9.45 -9.52 17.19
CA ASN A 20 9.34 -9.72 15.74
C ASN A 20 7.98 -9.24 15.21
N PHE A 21 7.67 -7.95 15.41
CA PHE A 21 6.71 -7.32 14.51
C PHE A 21 7.46 -7.02 13.22
N PRO A 22 7.06 -7.57 12.06
CA PRO A 22 7.59 -7.07 10.80
C PRO A 22 7.17 -5.59 10.71
N SER A 23 8.13 -4.68 10.85
CA SER A 23 7.91 -3.32 10.36
C SER A 23 7.89 -3.46 8.84
N ASN A 24 6.70 -3.55 8.25
CA ASN A 24 6.60 -3.39 6.81
C ASN A 24 7.13 -1.99 6.50
N ALA A 25 8.31 -1.92 5.89
CA ALA A 25 8.87 -0.64 5.50
C ALA A 25 7.91 0.04 4.54
N SER A 26 7.65 1.34 4.76
CA SER A 26 6.86 2.15 3.84
C SER A 26 7.40 2.00 2.40
N GLN A 27 6.50 1.75 1.45
CA GLN A 27 6.81 1.53 0.05
C GLN A 27 6.32 2.71 -0.78
N ILE A 28 7.21 3.29 -1.59
CA ILE A 28 6.82 4.32 -2.56
C ILE A 28 6.61 3.69 -3.92
N TRP A 29 5.45 3.93 -4.52
CA TRP A 29 5.09 3.48 -5.87
C TRP A 29 4.87 4.69 -6.77
N GLU A 30 5.50 4.72 -7.94
CA GLU A 30 5.44 5.86 -8.84
C GLU A 30 5.37 5.43 -10.30
N GLY A 31 4.56 6.15 -11.08
CA GLY A 31 4.46 5.93 -12.51
C GLY A 31 3.47 6.85 -13.19
N THR A 32 3.16 6.49 -14.43
CA THR A 32 2.24 7.25 -15.29
C THR A 32 0.96 6.48 -15.54
N GLY A 33 -0.15 7.20 -15.68
CA GLY A 33 -1.42 6.67 -16.13
C GLY A 33 -1.90 7.28 -17.43
N ARG A 34 -2.83 6.57 -18.07
CA ARG A 34 -3.55 7.03 -19.26
C ARG A 34 -5.03 7.16 -18.96
N VAL A 35 -5.62 8.25 -19.44
CA VAL A 35 -7.08 8.41 -19.42
C VAL A 35 -7.67 7.51 -20.51
N ILE A 36 -8.31 6.42 -20.11
CA ILE A 36 -8.85 5.41 -21.04
C ILE A 36 -10.30 5.68 -21.44
N SER A 37 -11.02 6.48 -20.66
CA SER A 37 -12.41 6.88 -20.93
C SER A 37 -12.74 8.23 -20.28
N GLY A 38 -13.73 8.95 -20.83
CA GLY A 38 -14.17 10.25 -20.34
C GLY A 38 -13.44 11.44 -20.96
N ILE A 39 -13.52 12.59 -20.29
CA ILE A 39 -12.84 13.81 -20.74
C ILE A 39 -11.32 13.60 -20.73
N GLY A 40 -10.60 14.19 -21.68
CA GLY A 40 -9.13 14.07 -21.72
C GLY A 40 -8.63 12.67 -22.10
N LYS A 41 -9.48 11.81 -22.68
CA LYS A 41 -9.10 10.49 -23.20
C LYS A 41 -7.83 10.55 -24.05
N GLY A 42 -6.90 9.64 -23.79
CA GLY A 42 -5.57 9.59 -24.41
C GLY A 42 -4.52 10.42 -23.66
N GLY A 43 -4.92 11.31 -22.76
CA GLY A 43 -4.02 12.10 -21.91
C GLY A 43 -3.16 11.24 -21.00
N SER A 44 -1.99 11.78 -20.64
CA SER A 44 -1.05 11.18 -19.69
C SER A 44 -1.12 11.95 -18.37
N VAL A 45 -1.06 11.22 -17.26
CA VAL A 45 -1.01 11.79 -15.90
C VAL A 45 0.02 11.03 -15.06
N GLU A 46 0.49 11.63 -13.98
CA GLU A 46 1.43 11.01 -13.03
C GLU A 46 0.73 10.70 -11.71
N LEU A 47 1.21 9.66 -11.02
CA LEU A 47 0.71 9.25 -9.72
C LEU A 47 1.86 8.73 -8.88
N ARG A 48 1.92 9.18 -7.61
CA ARG A 48 2.84 8.67 -6.60
C ARG A 48 2.03 8.26 -5.38
N LEU A 49 2.19 7.02 -4.95
CA LEU A 49 1.55 6.45 -3.78
C LEU A 49 2.59 6.04 -2.75
N GLU A 50 2.26 6.24 -1.49
CA GLU A 50 2.91 5.60 -0.35
C GLU A 50 2.01 4.47 0.15
N ILE A 51 2.60 3.31 0.43
CA ILE A 51 1.93 2.19 1.07
C ILE A 51 2.69 1.87 2.36
N ASP A 52 2.10 2.20 3.51
CA ASP A 52 2.64 1.94 4.84
C ASP A 52 1.76 0.88 5.54
N GLY A 53 2.27 -0.34 5.59
CA GLY A 53 1.46 -1.51 5.94
C GLY A 53 0.28 -1.65 4.97
N GLU A 54 -0.93 -1.57 5.49
CA GLU A 54 -2.17 -1.64 4.71
C GLU A 54 -2.67 -0.26 4.25
N VAL A 55 -2.08 0.82 4.75
CA VAL A 55 -2.53 2.20 4.46
C VAL A 55 -1.93 2.68 3.15
N VAL A 56 -2.78 3.18 2.26
CA VAL A 56 -2.37 3.79 0.98
C VAL A 56 -2.65 5.29 1.04
N THR A 57 -1.65 6.10 0.70
CA THR A 57 -1.77 7.57 0.62
C THR A 57 -1.20 8.08 -0.70
N SER A 58 -1.91 8.98 -1.39
CA SER A 58 -1.34 9.69 -2.54
C SER A 58 -0.32 10.74 -2.08
N LEU A 59 0.92 10.64 -2.56
CA LEU A 59 1.93 11.69 -2.43
C LEU A 59 1.84 12.73 -3.56
N SER A 60 1.38 12.33 -4.74
CA SER A 60 1.03 13.22 -5.85
C SER A 60 -0.06 12.60 -6.72
N GLY A 61 -0.77 13.43 -7.50
CA GLY A 61 -1.92 13.01 -8.30
C GLY A 61 -3.25 13.25 -7.57
N PRO A 62 -4.34 12.58 -7.99
CA PRO A 62 -5.64 12.75 -7.35
C PRO A 62 -5.63 12.27 -5.88
N PRO A 63 -6.32 12.97 -4.96
CA PRO A 63 -6.32 12.61 -3.54
C PRO A 63 -6.81 11.18 -3.28
N LEU A 64 -5.99 10.42 -2.55
CA LEU A 64 -6.25 9.06 -2.09
C LEU A 64 -5.76 8.89 -0.65
N HIS A 65 -6.63 8.36 0.20
CA HIS A 65 -6.27 7.81 1.51
C HIS A 65 -7.22 6.66 1.84
N GLY A 66 -6.69 5.50 2.18
CA GLY A 66 -7.51 4.33 2.52
C GLY A 66 -6.69 3.10 2.88
N ILE A 67 -7.36 1.95 2.96
CA ILE A 67 -6.78 0.68 3.42
C ILE A 67 -6.96 -0.38 2.33
N ILE A 68 -5.93 -1.19 2.11
CA ILE A 68 -5.92 -2.35 1.21
C ILE A 68 -5.42 -3.60 1.94
N GLN A 69 -5.63 -4.78 1.35
CA GLN A 69 -5.00 -6.01 1.83
C GLN A 69 -3.60 -6.12 1.25
N THR A 70 -2.61 -6.50 2.05
CA THR A 70 -1.23 -6.77 1.59
C THR A 70 -0.84 -8.24 1.65
N THR A 71 -1.69 -9.09 2.24
CA THR A 71 -1.45 -10.53 2.40
C THR A 71 -2.68 -11.34 1.94
N PRO A 72 -2.54 -12.40 1.14
CA PRO A 72 -1.29 -12.91 0.56
C PRO A 72 -0.73 -12.02 -0.56
N ASP A 73 -1.59 -11.25 -1.22
CA ASP A 73 -1.24 -10.37 -2.34
C ASP A 73 -1.84 -8.99 -2.14
N LEU A 74 -1.10 -7.97 -2.59
CA LEU A 74 -1.52 -6.59 -2.50
C LEU A 74 -2.71 -6.32 -3.41
N ASN A 75 -3.89 -6.07 -2.83
CA ASN A 75 -5.09 -5.67 -3.56
C ASN A 75 -6.10 -4.93 -2.66
N GLY A 76 -6.96 -4.11 -3.26
CA GLY A 76 -8.07 -3.49 -2.56
C GLY A 76 -8.88 -2.51 -3.40
N THR A 77 -10.03 -2.13 -2.85
CA THR A 77 -10.88 -1.06 -3.39
C THR A 77 -11.01 0.04 -2.35
N ILE A 78 -10.74 1.28 -2.74
CA ILE A 78 -10.87 2.46 -1.85
C ILE A 78 -11.85 3.44 -2.47
N GLU A 79 -12.85 3.85 -1.71
CA GLU A 79 -13.78 4.92 -2.09
C GLU A 79 -13.33 6.25 -1.51
N THR A 80 -13.29 7.28 -2.35
CA THR A 80 -12.89 8.65 -1.97
C THR A 80 -13.84 9.66 -2.59
N GLN A 81 -13.73 10.93 -2.21
CA GLN A 81 -14.44 12.01 -2.90
C GLN A 81 -14.04 12.14 -4.38
N THR A 82 -12.79 11.78 -4.71
CA THR A 82 -12.27 11.79 -6.08
C THR A 82 -12.98 10.73 -6.96
N GLY A 83 -13.20 9.54 -6.40
CA GLY A 83 -13.69 8.39 -7.12
C GLY A 83 -13.41 7.06 -6.41
N THR A 84 -13.71 5.98 -7.12
CA THR A 84 -13.40 4.61 -6.69
C THR A 84 -12.06 4.19 -7.27
N TRP A 85 -11.18 3.72 -6.39
CA TRP A 85 -9.84 3.25 -6.72
C TRP A 85 -9.81 1.73 -6.61
N TYR A 86 -9.35 1.07 -7.66
CA TYR A 86 -9.03 -0.35 -7.67
C TYR A 86 -7.52 -0.49 -7.76
N ILE A 87 -6.94 -1.15 -6.76
CA ILE A 87 -5.50 -1.27 -6.61
C ILE A 87 -5.18 -2.75 -6.55
N GLU A 88 -4.26 -3.22 -7.38
CA GLU A 88 -3.80 -4.61 -7.35
C GLU A 88 -2.34 -4.71 -7.82
N ARG A 89 -1.61 -5.68 -7.27
CA ARG A 89 -0.29 -6.05 -7.79
C ARG A 89 -0.45 -6.80 -9.11
N CYS A 90 0.26 -6.36 -10.13
CA CYS A 90 0.25 -6.95 -11.47
C CYS A 90 1.69 -7.24 -11.93
N GLY A 91 2.20 -8.40 -11.53
CA GLY A 91 3.61 -8.73 -11.70
C GLY A 91 4.49 -7.91 -10.76
N GLU A 92 5.48 -7.21 -11.31
CA GLU A 92 6.40 -6.33 -10.56
C GLU A 92 5.85 -4.90 -10.37
N GLU A 93 4.68 -4.62 -10.95
CA GLU A 93 4.04 -3.31 -10.92
C GLU A 93 2.81 -3.29 -10.00
N LEU A 94 2.38 -2.08 -9.67
CA LEU A 94 1.09 -1.81 -9.08
C LEU A 94 0.16 -1.23 -10.15
N CYS A 95 -0.90 -1.98 -10.47
CA CYS A 95 -1.95 -1.56 -11.38
C CYS A 95 -3.02 -0.81 -10.59
N VAL A 96 -3.31 0.42 -11.00
CA VAL A 96 -4.30 1.27 -10.34
C VAL A 96 -5.32 1.75 -11.35
N ASN A 97 -6.60 1.48 -11.11
CA ASN A 97 -7.70 2.01 -11.90
C ASN A 97 -8.49 3.01 -11.05
N LEU A 98 -8.54 4.26 -11.48
CA LEU A 98 -9.37 5.29 -10.88
C LEU A 98 -10.62 5.52 -11.75
N GLN A 99 -11.79 5.20 -11.20
CA GLN A 99 -13.07 5.65 -11.71
C GLN A 99 -13.42 7.00 -11.06
N GLN A 100 -13.00 8.08 -11.70
CA GLN A 100 -13.15 9.44 -11.19
C GLN A 100 -14.57 9.98 -11.39
N HIS A 101 -15.12 10.64 -10.35
CA HIS A 101 -16.46 11.21 -10.39
C HIS A 101 -16.52 12.55 -11.12
N HIS A 102 -15.55 13.44 -10.88
CA HIS A 102 -15.52 14.78 -11.48
C HIS A 102 -14.10 15.22 -11.89
N PRO A 103 -13.86 15.53 -13.19
CA PRO A 103 -14.75 15.18 -14.30
C PRO A 103 -14.89 13.65 -14.41
N LYS A 104 -15.99 13.18 -15.02
CA LYS A 104 -16.22 11.75 -15.19
C LYS A 104 -15.21 11.17 -16.17
N GLN A 105 -14.26 10.40 -15.65
CA GLN A 105 -13.22 9.74 -16.44
C GLN A 105 -12.72 8.48 -15.77
N THR A 106 -12.07 7.62 -16.55
CA THR A 106 -11.39 6.42 -16.06
C THR A 106 -9.93 6.51 -16.40
N ILE A 107 -9.07 6.35 -15.40
CA ILE A 107 -7.62 6.44 -15.56
C ILE A 107 -6.99 5.13 -15.11
N PHE A 108 -6.12 4.58 -15.94
CA PHE A 108 -5.35 3.39 -15.60
C PHE A 108 -3.88 3.75 -15.46
N TYR A 109 -3.30 3.48 -14.29
CA TYR A 109 -1.91 3.71 -13.95
C TYR A 109 -1.15 2.40 -13.81
N ARG A 110 0.14 2.45 -14.17
CA ARG A 110 1.12 1.40 -13.93
C ARG A 110 2.24 2.02 -13.10
N LEU A 111 2.36 1.63 -11.84
CA LEU A 111 3.32 2.20 -10.90
C LEU A 111 4.44 1.20 -10.61
N MET A 112 5.67 1.69 -10.54
CA MET A 112 6.85 0.91 -10.20
C MET A 112 7.24 1.19 -8.76
N LEU A 113 7.68 0.16 -8.04
CA LEU A 113 8.27 0.34 -6.72
C LEU A 113 9.54 1.19 -6.85
N LYS A 114 9.61 2.27 -6.07
CA LYS A 114 10.81 3.10 -5.93
C LYS A 114 11.56 2.61 -4.71
N ASN A 115 12.80 2.17 -4.92
CA ASN A 115 13.70 1.92 -3.81
C ASN A 115 13.99 3.25 -3.11
N PRO A 116 13.95 3.28 -1.77
CA PRO A 116 14.35 4.45 -0.99
C PRO A 116 15.82 4.83 -1.23
#